data_AF-A0A450SWW6-F1
#
_entry.id   AF-A0A450SWW6-F1
#
_cell.length_a   1.000
_cell.length_b   1.000
_cell.length_c   1.000
_cell.angle_alpha   90.00
_cell.angle_beta   90.00
_cell.angle_gamma   90.00
#
_symmetry.space_group_name_H-M   'P 1'
#
loop_
_entity.id
_entity.type
_entity.pdbx_description
1 polymer ?
#
loop_
_entity_poly.entity_id
_entity_poly.type
_entity_poly.pdbx_seq_one_letter_code
_entity_poly.pdbx_strand_id
1 'polypeptide(L)'
;AGSEEFIESLTHDAFIIQIPALREECKTELEQLLSLFDQRRVTPNDEHILEVDEAAYPEKYQPLVRLLHRAISNEDIRDVMDVEDEILRDFENLERHIDHQEEIIEKQGKTLGERNKTIKEQGKALEEQGKALEEQGKALGEKDKALGEKDKALKELRKQLQRLQAPK
;
A
#
# COMPACT_ATOMS: atom_id res chain seq x y z
N ALA A 1 -40.07 20.94 49.56
CA ALA A 1 -39.26 20.36 48.48
C ALA A 1 -38.04 21.25 48.36
N GLY A 2 -36.91 20.81 48.90
CA GLY A 2 -35.68 21.60 48.94
C GLY A 2 -35.02 21.57 47.57
N SER A 3 -34.89 22.73 46.94
CA SER A 3 -33.91 22.91 45.89
C SER A 3 -32.53 22.88 46.55
N GLU A 4 -31.65 22.02 46.05
CA GLU A 4 -30.29 21.90 46.55
C GLU A 4 -29.48 23.15 46.13
N GLU A 5 -28.80 23.78 47.09
CA GLU A 5 -27.97 24.99 46.87
C GLU A 5 -26.95 24.80 45.73
N PHE A 6 -26.49 23.57 45.53
CA PHE A 6 -25.62 23.18 44.43
C PHE A 6 -26.26 23.41 43.04
N ILE A 7 -27.53 23.05 42.87
CA ILE A 7 -28.24 23.18 41.58
C ILE A 7 -28.43 24.65 41.22
N GLU A 8 -28.75 25.48 42.21
CA GLU A 8 -28.92 26.93 42.02
C GLU A 8 -27.58 27.67 41.80
N SER A 9 -26.46 27.07 42.24
CA SER A 9 -25.12 27.62 42.04
C SER A 9 -24.53 27.38 40.63
N LEU A 10 -25.21 26.60 39.78
CA LEU A 10 -24.78 26.35 38.41
C LEU A 10 -24.90 27.64 37.58
N THR A 11 -23.75 28.20 37.23
CA THR A 11 -23.63 29.47 36.50
C THR A 11 -23.73 29.31 34.98
N HIS A 12 -23.88 28.09 34.48
CA HIS A 12 -23.90 27.74 33.07
C HIS A 12 -25.09 26.82 32.76
N ASP A 13 -25.50 26.79 31.48
CA ASP A 13 -26.50 25.84 30.99
C ASP A 13 -26.03 24.41 31.28
N ALA A 14 -26.70 23.76 32.24
CA ALA A 14 -26.35 22.43 32.72
C ALA A 14 -27.55 21.49 32.57
N PHE A 15 -27.27 20.25 32.14
CA PHE A 15 -28.26 19.19 32.11
C PHE A 15 -28.08 18.31 33.34
N ILE A 16 -29.13 18.22 34.16
CA ILE A 16 -29.16 17.33 35.32
C ILE A 16 -29.84 16.04 34.88
N ILE A 17 -29.09 14.94 34.94
CA ILE A 17 -29.57 13.62 34.51
C ILE A 17 -29.65 12.73 35.75
N GLN A 18 -30.85 12.22 36.03
CA GLN A 18 -31.05 11.22 37.08
C GLN A 18 -30.68 9.84 36.54
N ILE A 19 -29.44 9.42 36.82
CA ILE A 19 -28.90 8.13 36.42
C ILE A 19 -29.78 6.94 36.88
N PRO A 20 -30.35 6.90 38.12
CA PRO A 20 -31.22 5.80 38.55
C PRO A 20 -32.51 5.64 37.74
N ALA A 21 -32.91 6.66 36.98
CA ALA A 21 -34.08 6.65 36.12
C ALA A 21 -33.80 6.08 34.71
N LEU A 22 -32.53 5.78 34.40
CA LEU A 22 -32.16 5.09 33.16
C LEU A 22 -32.72 3.66 33.19
N ARG A 23 -33.32 3.24 32.07
CA ARG A 23 -33.91 1.90 31.94
C ARG A 23 -32.80 0.87 31.75
N GLU A 24 -33.01 -0.34 32.27
CA GLU A 24 -32.06 -1.47 32.15
C GLU A 24 -31.76 -1.84 30.69
N GLU A 25 -32.71 -1.58 29.79
CA GLU A 25 -32.51 -1.70 28.35
C GLU A 25 -32.08 -0.35 27.77
N CYS A 26 -30.77 -0.06 27.82
CA CYS A 26 -30.17 1.12 27.18
C CYS A 26 -30.24 1.00 25.66
N LYS A 27 -31.35 1.47 25.07
CA LYS A 27 -31.64 1.29 23.63
C LYS A 27 -31.07 2.41 22.77
N THR A 28 -30.94 3.61 23.32
CA THR A 28 -30.42 4.78 22.60
C THR A 28 -28.93 4.98 22.85
N GLU A 29 -28.24 5.64 21.92
CA GLU A 29 -26.80 5.92 22.06
C GLU A 29 -26.47 6.75 23.31
N LEU A 30 -27.36 7.69 23.66
CA LEU A 30 -27.20 8.50 24.86
C LEU A 30 -27.37 7.65 26.12
N GLU A 31 -28.37 6.78 26.20
CA GLU A 31 -28.53 5.86 27.33
C GLU A 31 -27.35 4.89 27.46
N GLN A 32 -26.81 4.40 26.33
CA GLN A 32 -25.62 3.55 26.33
C GLN A 32 -24.40 4.29 26.91
N LEU A 33 -24.18 5.54 26.53
CA LEU A 33 -23.12 6.37 27.10
C LEU A 33 -23.36 6.63 28.60
N LEU A 34 -24.58 7.01 28.97
CA LEU A 34 -24.92 7.34 30.35
C LEU A 34 -24.88 6.12 31.28
N SER A 35 -25.04 4.91 30.74
CA SER A 35 -24.90 3.67 31.51
C SER A 35 -23.49 3.43 32.04
N LEU A 36 -22.48 4.15 31.54
CA LEU A 36 -21.13 4.16 32.12
C LEU A 36 -21.12 4.71 33.55
N PHE A 37 -22.06 5.60 33.85
CA PHE A 37 -22.17 6.26 35.16
C PHE A 37 -23.21 5.58 36.05
N ASP A 38 -23.71 4.39 35.69
CA ASP A 38 -24.77 3.70 36.43
C ASP A 38 -24.35 3.36 37.87
N GLN A 39 -24.94 4.07 38.82
CA GLN A 39 -24.69 3.95 40.26
C GLN A 39 -25.13 2.60 40.85
N ARG A 40 -25.79 1.74 40.08
CA ARG A 40 -26.06 0.36 40.49
C ARG A 40 -24.79 -0.50 40.54
N ARG A 41 -23.70 -0.04 39.91
CA ARG A 41 -22.39 -0.74 39.86
C ARG A 41 -21.38 -0.23 40.89
N VAL A 42 -21.86 0.48 41.89
CA VAL A 42 -21.06 0.94 43.01
C VAL A 42 -20.44 -0.25 43.76
N THR A 43 -19.16 -0.15 44.10
CA THR A 43 -18.48 -1.19 44.88
C THR A 43 -19.10 -1.33 46.27
N PRO A 44 -19.25 -2.55 46.83
CA PRO A 44 -19.83 -2.73 48.16
C PRO A 44 -19.07 -2.04 49.31
N ASN A 45 -17.80 -1.67 49.09
CA ASN A 45 -16.92 -1.07 50.09
C ASN A 45 -16.80 0.45 49.97
N ASP A 46 -17.14 1.04 48.83
CA ASP A 46 -17.02 2.49 48.60
C ASP A 46 -18.16 2.97 47.68
N GLU A 47 -19.00 3.86 48.24
CA GLU A 47 -20.15 4.45 47.54
C GLU A 47 -19.74 5.38 46.38
N HIS A 48 -18.46 5.73 46.28
CA HIS A 48 -17.91 6.64 45.28
C HIS A 48 -17.14 5.94 44.16
N ILE A 49 -16.95 4.62 44.22
CA ILE A 49 -16.25 3.85 43.18
C ILE A 49 -17.24 3.01 42.39
N LEU A 50 -17.22 3.15 41.06
CA LEU A 50 -18.02 2.36 40.12
C LEU A 50 -17.16 1.29 39.45
N GLU A 51 -17.65 0.05 39.42
CA GLU A 51 -17.05 -1.02 38.63
C GLU A 51 -17.58 -0.97 37.18
N VAL A 52 -16.66 -0.72 36.25
CA VAL A 52 -16.95 -0.68 34.82
C VAL A 52 -16.33 -1.90 34.15
N ASP A 53 -17.17 -2.78 33.61
CA ASP A 53 -16.71 -3.84 32.71
C ASP A 53 -16.48 -3.26 31.33
N GLU A 54 -15.21 -3.06 30.96
CA GLU A 54 -14.79 -2.53 29.67
C GLU A 54 -15.36 -3.35 28.50
N ALA A 55 -15.45 -4.68 28.62
CA ALA A 55 -15.92 -5.56 27.55
C ALA A 55 -17.44 -5.46 27.30
N ALA A 56 -18.19 -4.91 28.26
CA ALA A 56 -19.64 -4.73 28.14
C ALA A 56 -20.03 -3.51 27.29
N TYR A 57 -19.07 -2.63 26.96
CA TYR A 57 -19.34 -1.40 26.22
C TYR A 57 -18.86 -1.47 24.75
N PRO A 58 -19.62 -0.87 23.82
CA PRO A 58 -19.20 -0.73 22.43
C PRO A 58 -17.84 -0.03 22.27
N GLU A 59 -17.07 -0.43 21.24
CA GLU A 59 -15.75 0.13 20.91
C GLU A 59 -15.72 1.66 20.85
N LYS A 60 -16.83 2.29 20.39
CA LYS A 60 -16.97 3.76 20.32
C LYS A 60 -16.80 4.48 21.65
N TYR A 61 -17.05 3.81 22.78
CA TYR A 61 -16.94 4.41 24.12
C TYR A 61 -15.69 3.96 24.88
N GLN A 62 -14.91 3.03 24.32
CA GLN A 62 -13.63 2.59 24.91
C GLN A 62 -12.66 3.75 25.19
N PRO A 63 -12.52 4.76 24.32
CA PRO A 63 -11.68 5.92 24.62
C PRO A 63 -12.14 6.68 25.86
N LEU A 64 -13.45 6.76 26.11
CA LEU A 64 -14.00 7.44 27.29
C LEU A 64 -13.75 6.63 28.56
N VAL A 65 -13.93 5.30 28.51
CA VAL A 65 -13.58 4.41 29.63
C VAL A 65 -12.11 4.54 29.96
N ARG A 66 -11.25 4.51 28.93
CA ARG A 66 -9.80 4.67 29.09
C ARG A 66 -9.41 6.02 29.68
N LEU A 67 -10.08 7.11 29.28
CA LEU A 67 -9.88 8.44 29.88
C LEU A 67 -10.27 8.49 31.36
N LEU A 68 -11.41 7.88 31.72
CA LEU A 68 -11.84 7.79 33.12
C LEU A 68 -10.89 6.93 33.95
N HIS A 69 -10.48 5.78 33.44
CA HIS A 69 -9.45 4.93 34.07
C HIS A 69 -8.13 5.67 34.23
N ARG A 70 -7.68 6.42 33.22
CA ARG A 70 -6.46 7.23 33.31
C ARG A 70 -6.52 8.27 34.42
N ALA A 71 -7.68 8.92 34.60
CA ALA A 71 -7.87 9.98 35.59
C ALA A 71 -7.77 9.47 37.04
N ILE A 72 -8.26 8.25 37.30
CA ILE A 72 -8.21 7.63 38.64
C ILE A 72 -6.94 6.80 38.88
N SER A 73 -6.15 6.53 37.85
CA SER A 73 -4.96 5.69 37.92
C SER A 73 -3.76 6.37 38.57
N ASN A 74 -2.92 5.57 39.23
CA ASN A 74 -1.62 6.00 39.77
C ASN A 74 -0.61 6.31 38.67
N GLU A 75 0.49 6.98 39.03
CA GLU A 75 1.55 7.41 38.10
C GLU A 75 2.11 6.25 37.28
N ASP A 76 2.48 5.13 37.91
CA ASP A 76 3.00 3.95 37.21
C ASP A 76 2.06 3.44 36.10
N ILE A 77 0.75 3.43 36.37
CA ILE A 77 -0.25 2.96 35.40
C ILE A 77 -0.40 4.00 34.28
N ARG A 78 -0.42 5.29 34.60
CA ARG A 78 -0.50 6.34 33.57
C ARG A 78 0.71 6.32 32.64
N ASP A 79 1.90 6.08 33.19
CA ASP A 79 3.13 5.96 32.40
C ASP A 79 3.06 4.77 31.44
N VAL A 80 2.55 3.61 31.90
CA VAL A 80 2.29 2.46 31.02
C VAL A 80 1.30 2.83 29.91
N MET A 81 0.20 3.50 30.23
CA MET A 81 -0.79 3.94 29.24
C MET A 81 -0.20 4.90 28.20
N ASP A 82 0.70 5.80 28.61
CA ASP A 82 1.35 6.75 27.70
C ASP A 82 2.36 6.05 26.77
N VAL A 83 3.11 5.08 27.29
CA VAL A 83 4.01 4.24 26.50
C VAL A 83 3.23 3.38 25.51
N GLU A 84 2.12 2.77 25.93
CA GLU A 84 1.23 2.03 25.01
C GLU A 84 0.74 2.93 23.87
N ASP A 85 0.33 4.16 24.18
CA ASP A 85 -0.10 5.11 23.16
C ASP A 85 1.03 5.52 22.20
N GLU A 86 2.26 5.63 22.70
CA GLU A 86 3.43 5.88 21.87
C GLU A 86 3.69 4.71 20.92
N ILE A 87 3.66 3.48 21.44
CA ILE A 87 3.84 2.26 20.64
C ILE A 87 2.76 2.14 19.56
N LEU A 88 1.49 2.38 19.90
CA LEU A 88 0.39 2.34 18.93
C LEU A 88 0.58 3.38 17.81
N ARG A 89 0.96 4.61 18.16
CA ARG A 89 1.27 5.66 17.18
C ARG A 89 2.43 5.25 16.26
N ASP A 90 3.46 4.60 16.80
CA ASP A 90 4.59 4.11 16.02
C ASP A 90 4.21 2.99 15.06
N PHE A 91 3.32 2.08 15.48
CA PHE A 91 2.76 1.06 14.58
C PHE A 91 1.95 1.67 13.44
N GLU A 92 1.08 2.64 13.73
CA GLU A 92 0.33 3.38 12.70
C GLU A 92 1.27 4.11 11.72
N ASN A 93 2.36 4.68 12.23
CA ASN A 93 3.39 5.30 11.40
C ASN A 93 4.10 4.28 10.50
N LEU A 94 4.43 3.11 11.05
CA LEU A 94 5.08 2.05 10.30
C LEU A 94 4.16 1.49 9.20
N GLU A 95 2.89 1.28 9.50
CA GLU A 95 1.89 0.83 8.52
C GLU A 95 1.78 1.82 7.35
N ARG A 96 1.65 3.12 7.64
CA ARG A 96 1.67 4.17 6.60
C ARG A 96 2.97 4.16 5.77
N HIS A 97 4.09 3.84 6.40
CA HIS A 97 5.37 3.74 5.69
C HIS A 97 5.40 2.53 4.76
N ILE A 98 4.89 1.38 5.21
CA ILE A 98 4.78 0.16 4.41
C ILE A 98 3.87 0.40 3.19
N ASP A 99 2.69 0.99 3.39
CA ASP A 99 1.77 1.33 2.30
C ASP A 99 2.44 2.20 1.23
N HIS A 100 3.20 3.20 1.68
CA HIS A 100 3.94 4.07 0.76
C HIS A 100 5.04 3.33 0.00
N GLN A 101 5.76 2.42 0.67
CA GLN A 101 6.77 1.58 0.03
C GLN A 101 6.16 0.64 -1.01
N GLU A 102 5.02 0.02 -0.70
CA GLU A 102 4.29 -0.84 -1.64
C GLU A 102 3.87 -0.08 -2.90
N GLU A 103 3.36 1.15 -2.75
CA GLU A 103 3.00 2.00 -3.89
C GLU A 103 4.22 2.31 -4.78
N ILE A 104 5.38 2.58 -4.17
CA ILE A 104 6.64 2.81 -4.91
C ILE A 104 7.06 1.54 -5.66
N ILE A 105 7.01 0.38 -5.00
CA ILE A 105 7.37 -0.92 -5.59
C ILE A 105 6.44 -1.24 -6.77
N GLU A 106 5.14 -1.00 -6.63
CA GLU A 106 4.17 -1.23 -7.71
C GLU A 106 4.48 -0.35 -8.93
N LYS A 107 4.77 0.94 -8.73
CA LYS A 107 5.16 1.86 -9.80
C LYS A 107 6.45 1.40 -10.49
N GLN A 108 7.47 1.01 -9.72
CA GLN A 108 8.71 0.47 -10.27
C GLN A 108 8.48 -0.82 -11.06
N GLY A 109 7.62 -1.71 -10.57
CA GLY A 109 7.22 -2.94 -11.25
C GLY A 109 6.57 -2.67 -12.61
N LYS A 110 5.67 -1.68 -12.69
CA LYS A 110 5.06 -1.24 -13.97
C LYS A 110 6.10 -0.73 -14.95
N THR A 111 7.00 0.16 -14.51
CA THR A 111 8.08 0.69 -15.36
C THR A 111 9.04 -0.41 -15.85
N LEU A 112 9.38 -1.37 -15.00
CA LEU A 112 10.19 -2.54 -15.41
C LEU A 112 9.46 -3.42 -16.43
N GLY A 113 8.16 -3.63 -16.23
CA GLY A 113 7.29 -4.34 -17.18
C GLY A 113 7.29 -3.70 -18.57
N GLU A 114 7.17 -2.37 -18.64
CA GLU A 114 7.24 -1.61 -19.89
C GLU A 114 8.62 -1.74 -20.56
N ARG A 115 9.71 -1.55 -19.80
CA ARG A 115 11.07 -1.73 -20.33
C ARG A 115 11.30 -3.13 -20.91
N ASN A 116 10.80 -4.17 -20.23
CA ASN A 116 10.90 -5.54 -20.72
C ASN A 116 10.15 -5.76 -22.04
N LYS A 117 8.98 -5.12 -22.23
CA LYS A 117 8.26 -5.15 -23.52
C LYS A 117 9.09 -4.50 -24.63
N THR A 118 9.66 -3.32 -24.37
CA THR A 118 10.52 -2.63 -25.34
C THR A 118 11.74 -3.47 -25.71
N ILE A 119 12.42 -4.08 -24.73
CA ILE A 119 13.57 -4.97 -24.99
C ILE A 119 13.15 -6.16 -25.85
N LYS A 120 11.99 -6.76 -25.59
CA LYS A 120 11.48 -7.88 -26.39
C LYS A 120 11.19 -7.48 -27.84
N GLU A 121 10.65 -6.28 -28.06
CA GLU A 121 10.43 -5.74 -29.40
C GLU A 121 11.74 -5.47 -30.14
N GLN A 122 12.72 -4.87 -29.46
CA GLN A 122 14.07 -4.67 -30.00
C GLN A 122 14.75 -5.99 -30.37
N GLY A 123 14.61 -7.02 -29.53
CA GLY A 123 15.13 -8.36 -29.80
C GLY A 123 14.55 -8.97 -31.08
N LYS A 124 13.23 -8.82 -31.31
CA LYS A 124 12.59 -9.27 -32.55
C LYS A 124 13.10 -8.50 -33.77
N ALA A 125 13.21 -7.18 -33.67
CA ALA A 125 13.72 -6.36 -34.76
C ALA A 125 15.18 -6.74 -35.13
N LEU A 126 16.02 -7.03 -34.14
CA LEU A 126 17.38 -7.52 -34.37
C LEU A 126 17.40 -8.91 -35.04
N GLU A 127 16.49 -9.81 -34.65
CA GLU A 127 16.37 -11.13 -35.29
C GLU A 127 15.96 -11.00 -36.77
N GLU A 128 15.02 -10.12 -37.07
CA GLU A 128 14.61 -9.81 -38.45
C GLU A 128 15.75 -9.21 -39.28
N GLN A 129 16.49 -8.25 -38.71
CA GLN A 129 17.68 -7.69 -39.35
C GLN A 129 18.76 -8.76 -39.60
N GLY A 130 18.96 -9.69 -38.66
CA GLY A 130 19.88 -10.81 -38.83
C GLY A 130 19.51 -11.71 -40.00
N LYS A 131 18.22 -12.05 -40.15
CA LYS A 131 17.73 -12.84 -41.29
C LYS A 131 17.93 -12.12 -42.62
N ALA A 132 17.61 -10.82 -42.67
CA ALA A 132 17.81 -10.01 -43.87
C ALA A 132 19.29 -9.92 -44.28
N LEU A 133 20.21 -9.79 -43.31
CA LEU A 133 21.66 -9.81 -43.58
C LEU A 133 22.13 -11.17 -44.09
N GLU A 134 21.61 -12.27 -43.55
CA GLU A 134 21.93 -13.62 -44.02
C GLU A 134 21.49 -13.82 -45.49
N GLU A 135 20.29 -13.37 -45.84
CA GLU A 135 19.79 -13.41 -47.21
C GLU A 135 20.63 -12.55 -48.17
N GLN A 136 21.01 -11.34 -47.76
CA GLN A 136 21.93 -10.49 -48.53
C GLN A 136 23.30 -11.16 -48.73
N GLY A 137 23.82 -11.82 -47.70
CA GLY A 137 25.08 -12.58 -47.77
C GLY A 137 25.00 -13.72 -48.79
N LYS A 138 23.91 -14.48 -48.81
CA LYS A 138 23.66 -15.54 -49.80
C LYS A 138 23.61 -14.97 -51.22
N ALA A 139 22.86 -13.89 -51.44
CA ALA A 139 22.73 -13.25 -52.73
C ALA A 139 24.07 -12.68 -53.26
N LEU A 140 24.91 -12.11 -52.37
CA LEU A 140 26.26 -11.68 -52.73
C LEU A 140 27.15 -12.87 -53.13
N GLY A 141 27.12 -13.96 -52.37
CA GLY A 141 27.88 -15.17 -52.70
C GLY A 141 27.49 -15.79 -54.05
N GLU A 142 26.21 -15.71 -54.44
CA GLU A 142 25.76 -16.13 -55.78
C GLU A 142 26.28 -15.19 -56.88
N LYS A 143 26.25 -13.88 -56.67
CA LYS A 143 26.81 -12.90 -57.61
C LYS A 143 28.31 -13.11 -57.82
N ASP A 144 29.07 -13.37 -56.77
CA ASP A 144 30.51 -13.62 -56.85
C ASP A 144 30.82 -14.89 -57.66
N LYS A 145 30.03 -15.95 -57.49
CA LYS A 145 30.15 -17.17 -58.32
C LYS A 145 29.90 -16.87 -59.79
N ALA A 146 28.81 -16.14 -60.10
CA ALA A 146 28.47 -15.78 -61.47
C ALA A 146 29.52 -14.88 -62.13
N LEU A 147 30.11 -13.95 -61.37
CA LEU A 147 31.25 -13.14 -61.84
C LEU A 147 32.48 -14.01 -62.13
N GLY A 148 32.81 -14.94 -61.24
CA GLY A 148 33.91 -15.88 -61.45
C GLY A 148 33.74 -16.76 -62.70
N GLU A 149 32.52 -17.16 -63.02
CA GLU A 149 32.20 -17.88 -64.27
C GLU A 149 32.36 -16.99 -65.51
N LYS A 150 31.88 -15.75 -65.46
CA LYS A 150 32.07 -14.77 -66.55
C LYS A 150 33.54 -14.48 -66.81
N ASP A 151 34.35 -14.35 -65.77
CA ASP A 151 35.80 -14.14 -65.89
C ASP A 151 36.50 -15.32 -66.56
N LYS A 152 36.11 -16.56 -66.22
CA LYS A 152 36.61 -17.77 -66.88
C LYS A 152 36.23 -17.78 -68.37
N ALA A 153 34.97 -17.48 -68.69
CA ALA A 153 34.50 -17.41 -70.07
C ALA A 153 35.25 -16.34 -70.88
N LEU A 154 35.46 -15.15 -70.30
CA LEU A 154 36.25 -14.07 -70.92
C LEU A 154 37.70 -14.47 -71.17
N LYS A 155 38.36 -15.15 -70.23
CA LYS A 155 39.72 -15.67 -70.41
C LYS A 155 39.79 -16.65 -71.58
N GLU A 156 38.80 -17.53 -71.71
CA GLU A 156 38.76 -18.50 -72.81
C GLU A 156 38.51 -17.82 -74.15
N LEU A 157 37.59 -16.86 -74.21
CA LEU A 157 37.32 -16.07 -75.42
C LEU A 157 38.56 -15.29 -75.88
N ARG A 158 39.33 -14.71 -74.93
CA ARG A 158 40.61 -14.04 -75.22
C ARG A 158 41.64 -15.00 -75.81
N LYS A 159 41.77 -16.22 -75.28
CA LYS A 159 42.67 -17.25 -75.84
C LYS A 159 42.28 -17.62 -77.28
N GLN A 160 40.98 -17.77 -77.55
CA GLN A 160 40.49 -18.06 -78.90
C GLN A 160 40.79 -16.93 -79.88
N LEU A 161 40.57 -15.67 -79.48
CA LEU A 161 40.93 -14.50 -80.28
C LEU A 161 42.44 -14.43 -80.59
N GLN A 162 43.30 -14.71 -79.60
CA GLN A 162 44.75 -14.76 -79.82
C GLN A 162 45.16 -15.85 -80.82
N ARG A 163 44.50 -17.03 -80.79
CA ARG A 163 44.74 -18.10 -81.77
C ARG A 163 44.32 -17.70 -83.18
N LEU A 164 43.26 -16.91 -83.33
CA LEU A 164 42.79 -16.42 -84.64
C LEU A 164 43.64 -15.26 -85.18
N GLN A 165 44.32 -14.52 -84.32
CA GLN A 165 45.19 -13.39 -84.68
C GLN A 165 46.67 -13.78 -84.85
N ALA A 166 47.05 -15.03 -84.56
CA ALA A 166 48.39 -15.53 -84.85
C ALA A 166 48.59 -15.66 -86.37
N PRO A 167 49.66 -15.08 -86.96
CA PRO A 167 49.88 -15.13 -88.40
C PRO A 167 50.19 -16.56 -88.86
N LYS A 168 49.70 -16.93 -90.04
CA LYS A 168 50.13 -18.12 -90.78
C LYS A 168 51.54 -17.95 -91.32
#